data_AF-A0A5E4R8S6-F1
#
_entry.id   AF-A0A5E4R8S6-F1
#
_cell.length_a   1.000
_cell.length_b   1.000
_cell.length_c   1.000
_cell.angle_alpha   90.00
_cell.angle_beta   90.00
_cell.angle_gamma   90.00
#
_symmetry.space_group_name_H-M   'P 1'
#
loop_
_entity.id
_entity.type
_entity.pdbx_description
1 polymer ?
#
loop_
_entity_poly.entity_id
_entity_poly.type
_entity_poly.pdbx_seq_one_letter_code
_entity_poly.pdbx_strand_id
1 'polypeptide(L)'
;MSAILNFVPRTDRAARENLDQFLAFCKSKLGVFGHDLDFDKDVWDITSHVSIRGAEAKVIRLHFSSFDSRQAKVPQPMCPDIGAFAKSYIRYTQGLSPIVGFGPRLAALRMLDKAWAEVGGIRGLDELNGLVLNRAAQIATDNFGVGAAYRVGQQLEMIASFLIDMRLVTGNFTWRNPMSRPNDTQRVGAEFDARRFSKLPSDAAMSALPQIFRSAITPADVIFSAITAILCAAPSRISEVLTLPLDCEVNQPERGGTLTKYGLRWWPAKGAPPMTKFVVGAMSEVVAEAILRIRRMTDDARAVAKWYETHPNQLYLPEDLEPLRASSHVTLTEVANIVGVSGSAAASLWCRSNGIKYSGTRGERNVSLASVSRAIISMLPEGFPYIDRDRALKYSEALFVVLRNQVGAQRGTYRGMIEPLSSWSSPLKRRTQSPTYNNG
;
A
#
# COMPACT_ATOMS: atom_id res chain seq x y z
N MET A 1 34.17 52.71 3.81
CA MET A 1 33.01 51.86 4.17
C MET A 1 33.46 50.91 5.26
N SER A 2 33.00 51.12 6.48
CA SER A 2 33.32 50.27 7.63
C SER A 2 32.60 48.93 7.47
N ALA A 3 33.34 47.82 7.46
CA ALA A 3 32.75 46.48 7.51
C ALA A 3 32.16 46.27 8.91
N ILE A 4 30.85 46.44 9.05
CA ILE A 4 30.14 46.13 10.29
C ILE A 4 30.05 44.61 10.41
N LEU A 5 30.81 44.03 11.34
CA LEU A 5 30.65 42.65 11.75
C LEU A 5 29.43 42.55 12.66
N ASN A 6 28.34 41.95 12.16
CA ASN A 6 27.18 41.65 12.98
C ASN A 6 27.51 40.52 13.95
N PHE A 7 27.41 40.80 15.26
CA PHE A 7 27.56 39.79 16.30
C PHE A 7 26.36 38.85 16.31
N VAL A 8 26.61 37.54 16.26
CA VAL A 8 25.58 36.49 16.35
C VAL A 8 25.77 35.73 17.66
N PRO A 9 24.72 35.57 18.50
CA PRO A 9 24.80 34.79 19.73
C PRO A 9 25.30 33.36 19.49
N ARG A 10 26.07 32.83 20.44
CA ARG A 10 26.64 31.47 20.34
C ARG A 10 25.56 30.40 20.19
N THR A 11 24.43 30.56 20.89
CA THR A 11 23.27 29.66 20.81
C THR A 11 22.72 29.59 19.39
N ASP A 12 22.63 30.74 18.73
CA ASP A 12 22.02 30.88 17.42
C ASP A 12 22.92 30.25 16.36
N ARG A 13 24.21 30.56 16.44
CA ARG A 13 25.23 29.93 15.60
C ARG A 13 25.25 28.40 15.79
N ALA A 14 25.18 27.92 17.03
CA ALA A 14 25.21 26.50 17.31
C ALA A 14 23.97 25.75 16.78
N ALA A 15 22.77 26.33 16.90
CA ALA A 15 21.56 25.75 16.35
C ALA A 15 21.63 25.66 14.81
N ARG A 16 22.12 26.72 14.16
CA ARG A 16 22.33 26.74 12.71
C ARG A 16 23.34 25.70 12.25
N GLU A 17 24.51 25.65 12.89
CA GLU A 17 25.56 24.66 12.60
C GLU A 17 25.02 23.23 12.75
N ASN A 18 24.23 22.97 13.80
CA ASN A 18 23.66 21.65 14.07
C ASN A 18 22.56 21.27 13.07
N LEU A 19 21.72 22.23 12.67
CA LEU A 19 20.76 22.04 11.58
C LEU A 19 21.47 21.68 10.27
N ASP A 20 22.49 22.45 9.87
CA ASP A 20 23.23 22.19 8.63
C ASP A 20 23.89 20.80 8.66
N GLN A 21 24.48 20.40 9.80
CA GLN A 21 25.04 19.07 10.00
C GLN A 21 23.98 17.96 9.93
N PHE A 22 22.82 18.17 10.55
CA PHE A 22 21.70 17.22 10.52
C PHE A 22 21.20 17.00 9.08
N LEU A 23 21.00 18.08 8.31
CA LEU A 23 20.59 18.00 6.91
C LEU A 23 21.65 17.29 6.07
N ALA A 24 22.93 17.63 6.23
CA ALA A 24 24.03 17.00 5.52
C ALA A 24 24.13 15.49 5.84
N PHE A 25 23.97 15.11 7.11
CA PHE A 25 23.95 13.71 7.54
C PHE A 25 22.81 12.93 6.89
N CYS A 26 21.58 13.47 6.94
CA CYS A 26 20.41 12.82 6.36
C CYS A 26 20.50 12.68 4.83
N LYS A 27 21.09 13.68 4.15
CA LYS A 27 21.29 13.65 2.70
C LYS A 27 22.37 12.64 2.28
N SER A 28 23.53 12.67 2.95
CA SER A 28 24.74 11.99 2.45
C SER A 28 25.12 10.68 3.15
N LYS A 29 24.66 10.44 4.38
CA LYS A 29 25.10 9.29 5.19
C LYS A 29 23.99 8.27 5.44
N LEU A 30 22.75 8.72 5.55
CA LEU A 30 21.64 7.83 5.87
C LEU A 30 21.17 7.06 4.64
N GLY A 31 21.13 5.73 4.69
CA GLY A 31 20.69 4.84 3.59
C GLY A 31 19.21 4.49 3.58
N VAL A 32 18.40 5.14 4.43
CA VAL A 32 16.95 4.86 4.52
C VAL A 32 16.28 5.27 3.20
N PHE A 33 15.41 4.38 2.68
CA PHE A 33 14.83 4.43 1.32
C PHE A 33 15.84 4.24 0.18
N GLY A 34 16.96 3.57 0.43
CA GLY A 34 17.96 3.26 -0.60
C GLY A 34 19.12 4.25 -0.61
N HIS A 35 20.30 3.76 -1.01
CA HIS A 35 21.50 4.60 -1.18
C HIS A 35 21.48 5.37 -2.51
N ASP A 36 20.70 4.88 -3.48
CA ASP A 36 20.45 5.47 -4.80
C ASP A 36 19.29 6.47 -4.81
N LEU A 37 18.67 6.73 -3.65
CA LEU A 37 17.64 7.76 -3.51
C LEU A 37 18.19 9.13 -3.91
N ASP A 38 17.61 9.70 -4.96
CA ASP A 38 17.82 11.07 -5.37
C ASP A 38 17.14 12.04 -4.40
N PHE A 39 17.89 12.44 -3.36
CA PHE A 39 17.39 13.26 -2.25
C PHE A 39 16.81 14.60 -2.71
N ASP A 40 17.36 15.17 -3.79
CA ASP A 40 16.98 16.52 -4.23
C ASP A 40 15.61 16.54 -4.94
N LYS A 41 15.10 15.39 -5.42
CA LYS A 41 13.74 15.29 -5.97
C LYS A 41 12.65 15.59 -4.93
N ASP A 42 11.56 16.20 -5.40
CA ASP A 42 10.38 16.51 -4.58
C ASP A 42 9.36 15.37 -4.53
N VAL A 43 9.63 14.29 -5.26
CA VAL A 43 8.83 13.06 -5.21
C VAL A 43 9.77 11.88 -5.02
N TRP A 44 9.61 11.18 -3.90
CA TRP A 44 10.34 9.94 -3.62
C TRP A 44 9.42 8.75 -3.80
N ASP A 45 9.80 7.81 -4.67
CA ASP A 45 9.14 6.51 -4.78
C ASP A 45 9.78 5.55 -3.78
N ILE A 46 9.02 5.19 -2.73
CA ILE A 46 9.49 4.35 -1.62
C ILE A 46 8.78 3.00 -1.59
N THR A 47 8.17 2.60 -2.70
CA THR A 47 7.36 1.39 -2.83
C THR A 47 8.13 0.15 -2.37
N SER A 48 9.39 0.02 -2.78
CA SER A 48 10.30 -1.08 -2.43
C SER A 48 10.70 -1.11 -0.95
N HIS A 49 10.49 -0.02 -0.21
CA HIS A 49 11.00 0.20 1.15
C HIS A 49 9.92 0.18 2.22
N VAL A 50 8.64 0.07 1.84
CA VAL A 50 7.51 0.07 2.78
C VAL A 50 6.54 -1.04 2.40
N SER A 51 6.40 -2.04 3.27
CA SER A 51 5.46 -3.15 3.08
C SER A 51 4.10 -2.87 3.74
N ILE A 52 3.02 -2.98 2.97
CA ILE A 52 1.64 -2.93 3.45
C ILE A 52 1.05 -4.35 3.38
N ARG A 53 0.76 -4.95 4.53
CA ARG A 53 0.17 -6.30 4.60
C ARG A 53 -1.22 -6.36 3.97
N GLY A 54 -1.46 -7.37 3.11
CA GLY A 54 -2.77 -7.65 2.52
C GLY A 54 -3.27 -6.60 1.53
N ALA A 55 -2.38 -5.80 0.96
CA ALA A 55 -2.66 -4.88 -0.14
C ALA A 55 -1.82 -5.28 -1.36
N GLU A 56 -2.31 -4.97 -2.56
CA GLU A 56 -1.48 -4.97 -3.77
C GLU A 56 -0.30 -4.00 -3.55
N ALA A 57 0.82 -4.23 -4.23
CA ALA A 57 1.97 -3.33 -4.23
C ALA A 57 1.51 -1.93 -4.69
N LYS A 58 1.08 -1.11 -3.73
CA LYS A 58 0.66 0.24 -3.98
C LYS A 58 1.93 1.02 -4.22
N VAL A 59 2.00 1.73 -5.33
CA VAL A 59 3.06 2.71 -5.51
C VAL A 59 2.97 3.75 -4.38
N ILE A 60 3.97 3.76 -3.49
CA ILE A 60 4.03 4.66 -2.34
C ILE A 60 4.98 5.79 -2.71
N ARG A 61 4.41 6.97 -2.96
CA ARG A 61 5.17 8.18 -3.25
C ARG A 61 5.02 9.21 -2.15
N LEU A 62 6.13 9.76 -1.70
CA LEU A 62 6.17 10.92 -0.83
C LEU A 62 6.31 12.17 -1.69
N HIS A 63 5.29 13.02 -1.66
CA HIS A 63 5.30 14.29 -2.39
C HIS A 63 5.62 15.43 -1.42
N PHE A 64 6.77 16.08 -1.61
CA PHE A 64 7.25 17.23 -0.85
C PHE A 64 6.81 18.54 -1.52
N SER A 65 5.49 18.66 -1.69
CA SER A 65 4.86 19.79 -2.35
C SER A 65 4.18 20.73 -1.36
N SER A 66 4.04 22.00 -1.72
CA SER A 66 3.28 22.99 -0.95
C SER A 66 1.83 22.55 -0.74
N PHE A 67 1.19 23.09 0.30
CA PHE A 67 -0.19 22.71 0.60
C PHE A 67 -1.15 23.06 -0.54
N ASP A 68 -1.07 24.28 -1.07
CA ASP A 68 -2.05 24.81 -2.02
C ASP A 68 -1.97 24.11 -3.39
N SER A 69 -0.78 23.67 -3.78
CA SER A 69 -0.55 23.01 -5.06
C SER A 69 -0.68 21.48 -5.01
N ARG A 70 -0.97 20.88 -3.84
CA ARG A 70 -0.89 19.42 -3.62
C ARG A 70 -1.82 18.59 -4.52
N GLN A 71 -2.87 19.21 -5.05
CA GLN A 71 -3.82 18.57 -5.97
C GLN A 71 -3.61 18.99 -7.43
N ALA A 72 -2.68 19.91 -7.71
CA ALA A 72 -2.37 20.33 -9.06
C ALA A 72 -1.69 19.21 -9.85
N LYS A 73 -1.85 19.21 -11.17
CA LYS A 73 -1.18 18.27 -12.08
C LYS A 73 0.34 18.32 -11.93
N VAL A 74 0.88 19.51 -11.71
CA VAL A 74 2.29 19.76 -11.38
C VAL A 74 2.32 20.54 -10.06
N PRO A 75 2.48 19.85 -8.92
CA PRO A 75 2.58 20.51 -7.63
C PRO A 75 3.84 21.38 -7.55
N GLN A 76 3.73 22.52 -6.89
CA GLN A 76 4.87 23.34 -6.51
C GLN A 76 5.59 22.68 -5.32
N PRO A 77 6.93 22.69 -5.29
CA PRO A 77 7.67 22.18 -4.14
C PRO A 77 7.42 23.04 -2.90
N MET A 78 7.68 22.47 -1.73
CA MET A 78 7.85 23.27 -0.50
C MET A 78 8.98 24.28 -0.68
N CYS A 79 9.01 25.34 0.13
CA CYS A 79 10.17 26.25 0.10
C CYS A 79 11.47 25.48 0.43
N PRO A 80 12.63 25.92 -0.08
CA PRO A 80 13.87 25.13 0.01
C PRO A 80 14.25 24.70 1.43
N ASP A 81 14.14 25.59 2.42
CA ASP A 81 14.51 25.31 3.81
C ASP A 81 13.58 24.28 4.46
N ILE A 82 12.26 24.48 4.34
CA ILE A 82 11.27 23.55 4.90
C ILE A 82 11.30 22.23 4.15
N GLY A 83 11.50 22.25 2.83
CA GLY A 83 11.63 21.07 1.99
C GLY A 83 12.84 20.19 2.36
N ALA A 84 14.01 20.81 2.54
CA ALA A 84 15.22 20.10 2.97
C ALA A 84 15.04 19.46 4.35
N PHE A 85 14.43 20.19 5.29
CA PHE A 85 14.09 19.66 6.61
C PHE A 85 13.05 18.55 6.54
N ALA A 86 11.96 18.73 5.78
CA ALA A 86 10.90 17.73 5.62
C ALA A 86 11.45 16.39 5.12
N LYS A 87 12.28 16.45 4.08
CA LYS A 87 12.99 15.29 3.51
C LYS A 87 13.89 14.62 4.56
N SER A 88 14.71 15.41 5.26
CA SER A 88 15.61 14.93 6.32
C SER A 88 14.88 14.31 7.50
N TYR A 89 13.85 14.98 8.02
CA TYR A 89 13.02 14.54 9.13
C TYR A 89 12.32 13.22 8.82
N ILE A 90 11.69 13.09 7.65
CA ILE A 90 11.05 11.82 7.25
C ILE A 90 12.08 10.69 7.15
N ARG A 91 13.21 10.93 6.48
CA ARG A 91 14.26 9.91 6.30
C ARG A 91 14.85 9.46 7.64
N TYR A 92 15.18 10.41 8.52
CA TYR A 92 15.75 10.16 9.84
C TYR A 92 14.78 9.41 10.76
N THR A 93 13.55 9.90 10.90
CA THR A 93 12.55 9.27 11.78
C THR A 93 12.15 7.88 11.28
N GLN A 94 12.14 7.64 9.97
CA GLN A 94 11.92 6.30 9.43
C GLN A 94 13.06 5.34 9.79
N GLY A 95 14.30 5.80 9.85
CA GLY A 95 15.44 4.98 10.29
C GLY A 95 15.38 4.60 11.76
N LEU A 96 14.83 5.48 12.61
CA LEU A 96 14.69 5.22 14.05
C LEU A 96 13.44 4.42 14.41
N SER A 97 12.31 4.74 13.78
CA SER A 97 11.00 4.15 14.11
C SER A 97 10.18 4.06 12.83
N PRO A 98 10.34 2.97 12.06
CA PRO A 98 9.68 2.78 10.78
C PRO A 98 8.16 2.86 10.90
N ILE A 99 7.55 3.64 10.01
CA ILE A 99 6.09 3.70 9.85
C ILE A 99 5.69 3.38 8.42
N VAL A 100 4.40 3.07 8.25
CA VAL A 100 3.79 2.79 6.94
C VAL A 100 2.93 3.97 6.45
N GLY A 101 2.39 4.79 7.36
CA GLY A 101 1.43 5.85 7.06
C GLY A 101 2.01 7.26 7.15
N PHE A 102 2.45 7.84 6.03
CA PHE A 102 3.09 9.17 6.01
C PHE A 102 2.12 10.35 5.89
N GLY A 103 0.84 10.11 5.61
CA GLY A 103 -0.15 11.14 5.27
C GLY A 103 -0.23 12.29 6.29
N PRO A 104 -0.53 12.03 7.58
CA PRO A 104 -0.60 13.07 8.61
C PRO A 104 0.73 13.83 8.80
N ARG A 105 1.87 13.15 8.69
CA ARG A 105 3.20 13.75 8.84
C ARG A 105 3.52 14.71 7.69
N LEU A 106 3.28 14.28 6.45
CA LEU A 106 3.41 15.15 5.27
C LEU A 106 2.43 16.32 5.31
N ALA A 107 1.20 16.10 5.81
CA ALA A 107 0.25 17.19 5.99
C ALA A 107 0.76 18.22 7.01
N ALA A 108 1.31 17.79 8.16
CA ALA A 108 1.90 18.70 9.14
C ALA A 108 3.09 19.50 8.57
N LEU A 109 3.99 18.85 7.82
CA LEU A 109 5.10 19.55 7.15
C LEU A 109 4.61 20.59 6.13
N ARG A 110 3.50 20.31 5.43
CA ARG A 110 2.85 21.28 4.53
C ARG A 110 2.20 22.45 5.27
N MET A 111 1.61 22.19 6.44
CA MET A 111 1.08 23.28 7.29
C MET A 111 2.20 24.16 7.80
N LEU A 112 3.35 23.55 8.15
CA LEU A 112 4.53 24.29 8.56
C LEU A 112 5.09 25.15 7.41
N ASP A 113 5.22 24.59 6.21
CA ASP A 113 5.64 25.32 4.99
C ASP A 113 4.73 26.52 4.69
N LYS A 114 3.41 26.33 4.75
CA LYS A 114 2.45 27.41 4.51
C LYS A 114 2.49 28.47 5.62
N ALA A 115 2.54 28.05 6.88
CA ALA A 115 2.65 28.97 8.02
C ALA A 115 3.95 29.79 7.99
N TRP A 116 5.04 29.16 7.57
CA TRP A 116 6.34 29.81 7.38
C TRP A 116 6.24 31.00 6.41
N ALA A 117 5.60 30.77 5.26
CA ALA A 117 5.40 31.80 4.25
C ALA A 117 4.47 32.93 4.73
N GLU A 118 3.44 32.62 5.52
CA GLU A 118 2.46 33.61 5.99
C GLU A 118 2.94 34.46 7.17
N VAL A 119 3.76 33.90 8.08
CA VAL A 119 4.29 34.66 9.23
C VAL A 119 5.33 35.68 8.76
N GLY A 120 6.21 35.28 7.83
CA GLY A 120 7.26 36.15 7.30
C GLY A 120 8.32 36.58 8.34
N GLY A 121 9.39 37.24 7.89
CA GLY A 121 10.43 37.80 8.77
C GLY A 121 11.38 36.79 9.43
N ILE A 122 11.26 35.49 9.11
CA ILE A 122 12.12 34.42 9.61
C ILE A 122 13.20 34.11 8.57
N ARG A 123 14.47 34.10 8.98
CA ARG A 123 15.61 34.04 8.06
C ARG A 123 16.07 32.62 7.74
N GLY A 124 15.74 31.66 8.59
CA GLY A 124 16.10 30.25 8.43
C GLY A 124 15.41 29.39 9.48
N LEU A 125 15.23 28.10 9.18
CA LEU A 125 14.47 27.16 10.03
C LEU A 125 14.92 27.16 11.50
N ASP A 126 16.19 27.46 11.78
CA ASP A 126 16.74 27.60 13.11
C ASP A 126 16.03 28.67 13.97
N GLU A 127 15.38 29.65 13.35
CA GLU A 127 14.57 30.68 14.02
C GLU A 127 13.07 30.30 14.18
N LEU A 128 12.67 29.08 13.79
CA LEU A 128 11.30 28.59 13.93
C LEU A 128 10.87 28.64 15.40
N ASN A 129 9.68 29.19 15.65
CA ASN A 129 9.16 29.42 16.99
C ASN A 129 7.66 29.07 17.11
N GLY A 130 7.11 29.25 18.31
CA GLY A 130 5.71 28.96 18.61
C GLY A 130 4.69 29.72 17.75
N LEU A 131 5.02 30.90 17.21
CA LEU A 131 4.10 31.66 16.35
C LEU A 131 3.82 30.90 15.04
N VAL A 132 4.87 30.35 14.42
CA VAL A 132 4.74 29.54 13.18
C VAL A 132 3.93 28.28 13.46
N LEU A 133 4.18 27.61 14.58
CA LEU A 133 3.46 26.39 14.95
C LEU A 133 1.99 26.64 15.26
N ASN A 134 1.67 27.75 15.95
CA ASN A 134 0.29 28.17 16.18
C ASN A 134 -0.41 28.47 14.86
N ARG A 135 0.26 29.17 13.93
CA ARG A 135 -0.29 29.43 12.61
C ARG A 135 -0.51 28.14 11.81
N ALA A 136 0.44 27.20 11.85
CA ALA A 136 0.29 25.90 11.21
C ALA A 136 -0.91 25.10 11.77
N ALA A 137 -1.11 25.14 13.09
CA ALA A 137 -2.27 24.52 13.75
C ALA A 137 -3.61 25.19 13.35
N GLN A 138 -3.63 26.51 13.21
CA GLN A 138 -4.79 27.24 12.69
C GLN A 138 -5.13 26.81 11.26
N ILE A 139 -4.14 26.81 10.36
CA ILE A 139 -4.32 26.37 8.98
C ILE A 139 -4.85 24.93 8.94
N ALA A 140 -4.34 24.04 9.80
CA ALA A 140 -4.82 22.67 9.88
C ALA A 140 -6.31 22.59 10.29
N THR A 141 -6.73 23.41 11.25
CA THR A 141 -8.13 23.48 11.69
C THR A 141 -9.04 24.00 10.58
N ASP A 142 -8.59 25.00 9.83
CA ASP A 142 -9.37 25.62 8.76
C ASP A 142 -9.55 24.70 7.54
N ASN A 143 -8.65 23.72 7.35
CA ASN A 143 -8.57 22.92 6.12
C ASN A 143 -8.87 21.43 6.28
N PHE A 144 -9.00 20.93 7.50
CA PHE A 144 -9.25 19.51 7.77
C PHE A 144 -10.42 19.32 8.74
N GLY A 145 -11.17 18.23 8.60
CA GLY A 145 -12.16 17.84 9.60
C GLY A 145 -11.51 17.57 10.97
N VAL A 146 -12.24 17.77 12.06
CA VAL A 146 -11.74 17.78 13.46
C VAL A 146 -10.75 16.65 13.77
N GLY A 147 -11.08 15.40 13.41
CA GLY A 147 -10.19 14.26 13.67
C GLY A 147 -8.91 14.24 12.82
N ALA A 148 -8.95 14.76 11.59
CA ALA A 148 -7.77 14.91 10.76
C ALA A 148 -6.90 16.09 11.22
N ALA A 149 -7.50 17.23 11.54
CA ALA A 149 -6.81 18.39 12.10
C ALA A 149 -6.05 18.01 13.38
N TYR A 150 -6.70 17.30 14.32
CA TYR A 150 -6.06 16.80 15.54
C TYR A 150 -4.82 15.94 15.27
N ARG A 151 -4.90 15.00 14.30
CA ARG A 151 -3.75 14.15 13.93
C ARG A 151 -2.61 14.95 13.30
N VAL A 152 -2.93 15.98 12.52
CA VAL A 152 -1.93 16.91 11.97
C VAL A 152 -1.27 17.69 13.11
N GLY A 153 -2.05 18.18 14.07
CA GLY A 153 -1.56 18.83 15.28
C GLY A 153 -0.61 17.96 16.12
N GLN A 154 -0.95 16.67 16.30
CA GLN A 154 -0.03 15.73 16.97
C GLN A 154 1.31 15.60 16.23
N GLN A 155 1.29 15.59 14.89
CA GLN A 155 2.53 15.54 14.12
C GLN A 155 3.32 16.85 14.20
N LEU A 156 2.65 18.01 14.24
CA LEU A 156 3.31 19.30 14.50
C LEU A 156 3.98 19.32 15.87
N GLU A 157 3.34 18.74 16.90
CA GLU A 157 3.92 18.63 18.24
C GLU A 157 5.17 17.74 18.25
N MET A 158 5.13 16.60 17.55
CA MET A 158 6.30 15.73 17.40
C MET A 158 7.44 16.43 16.65
N ILE A 159 7.14 17.22 15.61
CA ILE A 159 8.13 18.00 14.87
C ILE A 159 8.76 19.07 15.76
N ALA A 160 7.95 19.79 16.53
CA ALA A 160 8.43 20.81 17.46
C ALA A 160 9.38 20.21 18.50
N SER A 161 8.94 19.15 19.21
CA SER A 161 9.79 18.44 20.17
C SER A 161 11.07 17.93 19.53
N PHE A 162 11.00 17.37 18.31
CA PHE A 162 12.19 16.93 17.59
C PHE A 162 13.19 18.06 17.32
N LEU A 163 12.72 19.20 16.81
CA LEU A 163 13.58 20.36 16.56
C LEU A 163 14.27 20.86 17.83
N ILE A 164 13.55 20.87 18.95
CA ILE A 164 14.06 21.32 20.25
C ILE A 164 15.04 20.32 20.86
N ASP A 165 14.65 19.04 20.93
CA ASP A 165 15.44 17.95 21.53
C ASP A 165 16.76 17.75 20.77
N MET A 166 16.71 17.85 19.44
CA MET A 166 17.88 17.77 18.58
C MET A 166 18.65 19.10 18.50
N ARG A 167 18.21 20.17 19.18
CA ARG A 167 18.82 21.52 19.18
C ARG A 167 19.04 22.10 17.78
N LEU A 168 18.02 21.96 16.94
CA LEU A 168 18.01 22.47 15.55
C LEU A 168 17.40 23.87 15.44
N VAL A 169 16.85 24.39 16.55
CA VAL A 169 16.28 25.74 16.66
C VAL A 169 16.91 26.50 17.83
N THR A 170 16.95 27.82 17.72
CA THR A 170 17.52 28.72 18.73
C THR A 170 16.64 28.83 19.97
N GLY A 171 15.31 28.83 19.76
CA GLY A 171 14.32 28.95 20.83
C GLY A 171 14.19 27.68 21.66
N ASN A 172 14.36 27.80 22.97
CA ASN A 172 13.97 26.77 23.92
C ASN A 172 12.52 27.01 24.35
N PHE A 173 11.56 26.38 23.68
CA PHE A 173 10.15 26.48 24.00
C PHE A 173 9.53 25.08 24.14
N THR A 174 8.36 24.99 24.78
CA THR A 174 7.53 23.80 24.69
C THR A 174 6.28 24.16 23.90
N TRP A 175 5.99 23.39 22.86
CA TRP A 175 4.75 23.54 22.11
C TRP A 175 3.86 22.31 22.31
N ARG A 176 2.57 22.55 22.53
CA ARG A 176 1.54 21.51 22.66
C ARG A 176 0.48 21.74 21.62
N ASN A 177 -0.05 20.66 21.06
CA ASN A 177 -1.16 20.72 20.13
C ASN A 177 -2.38 21.42 20.77
N PRO A 178 -2.84 22.57 20.24
CA PRO A 178 -3.99 23.28 20.79
C PRO A 178 -5.33 22.61 20.46
N MET A 179 -5.35 21.68 19.49
CA MET A 179 -6.57 20.98 19.11
C MET A 179 -6.87 19.88 20.10
N SER A 180 -8.08 19.93 20.68
CA SER A 180 -8.59 18.85 21.52
C SER A 180 -8.70 17.55 20.73
N ARG A 181 -8.32 16.44 21.38
CA ARG A 181 -8.63 15.11 20.84
C ARG A 181 -10.15 15.04 20.65
N PRO A 182 -10.64 14.79 19.42
CA PRO A 182 -12.06 14.54 19.25
C PRO A 182 -12.46 13.42 20.21
N ASN A 183 -13.57 13.58 20.92
CA ASN A 183 -14.07 12.51 21.78
C ASN A 183 -14.17 11.24 20.94
N ASP A 184 -13.37 10.23 21.30
CA ASP A 184 -13.43 8.89 20.70
C ASP A 184 -14.70 8.20 21.20
N THR A 185 -15.86 8.78 20.89
CA THR A 185 -17.21 8.31 21.19
C THR A 185 -17.49 8.11 22.68
N GLN A 186 -18.65 8.56 23.18
CA GLN A 186 -19.29 7.86 24.28
C GLN A 186 -19.29 6.37 23.91
N ARG A 187 -18.60 5.52 24.67
CA ARG A 187 -18.44 4.09 24.34
C ARG A 187 -19.64 3.24 24.75
N VAL A 188 -20.64 3.89 25.35
CA VAL A 188 -21.84 3.33 25.95
C VAL A 188 -22.96 4.36 25.80
N GLY A 189 -24.21 3.91 25.73
CA GLY A 189 -25.40 4.77 25.65
C GLY A 189 -26.08 4.76 24.29
N ALA A 190 -27.33 5.24 24.27
CA ALA A 190 -28.22 5.12 23.10
C ALA A 190 -27.65 5.73 21.82
N GLU A 191 -26.95 6.87 21.89
CA GLU A 191 -26.33 7.50 20.72
C GLU A 191 -25.18 6.65 20.14
N PHE A 192 -24.39 6.02 21.01
CA PHE A 192 -23.33 5.09 20.60
C PHE A 192 -23.90 3.88 19.90
N ASP A 193 -24.93 3.27 20.50
CA ASP A 193 -25.61 2.11 19.96
C ASP A 193 -26.25 2.45 18.61
N ALA A 194 -26.98 3.56 18.50
CA ALA A 194 -27.56 4.01 17.24
C ALA A 194 -26.52 4.18 16.13
N ARG A 195 -25.37 4.79 16.44
CA ARG A 195 -24.26 4.94 15.47
C ARG A 195 -23.58 3.60 15.14
N ARG A 196 -23.56 2.64 16.08
CA ARG A 196 -23.04 1.30 15.82
C ARG A 196 -23.98 0.53 14.91
N PHE A 197 -25.29 0.54 15.21
CA PHE A 197 -26.33 -0.09 14.41
C PHE A 197 -26.37 0.48 12.99
N SER A 198 -26.21 1.79 12.81
CA SER A 198 -26.17 2.40 11.46
C SER A 198 -24.98 2.00 10.60
N LYS A 199 -23.95 1.37 11.19
CA LYS A 199 -22.77 0.84 10.47
C LYS A 199 -22.85 -0.66 10.22
N LEU A 200 -23.82 -1.37 10.79
CA LEU A 200 -23.99 -2.80 10.57
C LEU A 200 -24.72 -3.04 9.24
N PRO A 201 -24.46 -4.18 8.57
CA PRO A 201 -25.28 -4.61 7.44
C PRO A 201 -26.74 -4.78 7.88
N SER A 202 -27.68 -4.58 6.95
CA SER A 202 -29.09 -4.87 7.21
C SER A 202 -29.33 -6.37 7.38
N ASP A 203 -30.42 -6.75 8.05
CA ASP A 203 -30.80 -8.16 8.24
C ASP A 203 -30.97 -8.88 6.90
N ALA A 204 -31.50 -8.19 5.89
CA ALA A 204 -31.61 -8.70 4.53
C ALA A 204 -30.22 -9.00 3.92
N ALA A 205 -29.24 -8.11 4.13
CA ALA A 205 -27.88 -8.34 3.66
C ALA A 205 -27.21 -9.51 4.38
N MET A 206 -27.40 -9.63 5.69
CA MET A 206 -26.90 -10.77 6.49
C MET A 206 -27.52 -12.09 6.04
N SER A 207 -28.83 -12.10 5.78
CA SER A 207 -29.58 -13.29 5.34
C SER A 207 -29.23 -13.72 3.91
N ALA A 208 -28.72 -12.82 3.08
CA ALA A 208 -28.30 -13.13 1.72
C ALA A 208 -26.95 -13.87 1.66
N LEU A 209 -26.07 -13.71 2.66
CA LEU A 209 -24.71 -14.27 2.64
C LEU A 209 -24.66 -15.78 2.42
N PRO A 210 -25.46 -16.62 3.11
CA PRO A 210 -25.45 -18.06 2.88
C PRO A 210 -25.94 -18.43 1.48
N GLN A 211 -26.93 -17.70 0.95
CA GLN A 211 -27.45 -17.95 -0.41
C GLN A 211 -26.38 -17.63 -1.45
N ILE A 212 -25.72 -16.47 -1.33
CA ILE A 212 -24.60 -16.07 -2.20
C ILE A 212 -23.47 -17.10 -2.14
N PHE A 213 -23.09 -17.54 -0.94
CA PHE A 213 -22.06 -18.58 -0.79
C PHE A 213 -22.44 -19.88 -1.50
N ARG A 214 -23.70 -20.31 -1.44
CA ARG A 214 -24.14 -21.55 -2.11
C ARG A 214 -24.30 -21.41 -3.62
N SER A 215 -24.69 -20.24 -4.13
CA SER A 215 -24.94 -20.00 -5.55
C SER A 215 -23.76 -19.39 -6.32
N ALA A 216 -22.65 -19.07 -5.63
CA ALA A 216 -21.47 -18.49 -6.24
C ALA A 216 -20.83 -19.44 -7.28
N ILE A 217 -20.65 -18.95 -8.51
CA ILE A 217 -20.06 -19.70 -9.63
C ILE A 217 -18.83 -18.99 -10.18
N THR A 218 -18.88 -17.67 -10.34
CA THR A 218 -17.76 -16.92 -10.90
C THR A 218 -16.58 -16.90 -9.93
N PRO A 219 -15.31 -16.83 -10.40
CA PRO A 219 -14.16 -16.80 -9.50
C PRO A 219 -14.25 -15.70 -8.43
N ALA A 220 -14.74 -14.51 -8.82
CA ALA A 220 -14.94 -13.40 -7.89
C ALA A 220 -15.99 -13.73 -6.81
N ASP A 221 -17.16 -14.25 -7.21
CA ASP A 221 -18.23 -14.59 -6.26
C ASP A 221 -17.80 -15.71 -5.31
N VAL A 222 -17.14 -16.74 -5.84
CA VAL A 222 -16.65 -17.88 -5.05
C VAL A 222 -15.63 -17.41 -4.01
N ILE A 223 -14.63 -16.64 -4.42
CA ILE A 223 -13.58 -16.16 -3.52
C ILE A 223 -14.16 -15.19 -2.47
N PHE A 224 -14.95 -14.19 -2.86
CA PHE A 224 -15.43 -13.18 -1.92
C PHE A 224 -16.50 -13.71 -0.96
N SER A 225 -17.37 -14.61 -1.42
CA SER A 225 -18.33 -15.28 -0.53
C SER A 225 -17.62 -16.20 0.46
N ALA A 226 -16.57 -16.93 0.03
CA ALA A 226 -15.75 -17.75 0.91
C ALA A 226 -14.99 -16.92 1.95
N ILE A 227 -14.39 -15.79 1.56
CA ILE A 227 -13.78 -14.83 2.50
C ILE A 227 -14.81 -14.36 3.53
N THR A 228 -16.04 -14.07 3.09
CA THR A 228 -17.11 -13.61 3.97
C THR A 228 -17.51 -14.70 4.97
N ALA A 229 -17.63 -15.96 4.54
CA ALA A 229 -17.90 -17.10 5.42
C ALA A 229 -16.80 -17.26 6.49
N ILE A 230 -15.52 -17.15 6.10
CA ILE A 230 -14.37 -17.15 7.03
C ILE A 230 -14.49 -16.00 8.05
N LEU A 231 -14.82 -14.79 7.60
CA LEU A 231 -14.94 -13.62 8.48
C LEU A 231 -16.14 -13.69 9.43
N CYS A 232 -17.24 -14.32 9.02
CA CYS A 232 -18.40 -14.59 9.88
C CYS A 232 -18.04 -15.60 10.98
N ALA A 233 -17.20 -16.59 10.67
CA ALA A 233 -16.79 -17.63 11.61
C ALA A 233 -15.62 -17.22 12.52
N ALA A 234 -14.65 -16.48 11.99
CA ALA A 234 -13.43 -16.05 12.65
C ALA A 234 -13.13 -14.56 12.37
N PRO A 235 -13.87 -13.63 13.02
CA PRO A 235 -13.75 -12.20 12.77
C PRO A 235 -12.31 -11.69 12.87
N SER A 236 -11.86 -11.02 11.82
CA SER A 236 -10.46 -10.61 11.65
C SER A 236 -10.33 -9.41 10.73
N ARG A 237 -9.16 -8.77 10.69
CA ARG A 237 -8.88 -7.78 9.64
C ARG A 237 -8.78 -8.49 8.30
N ILE A 238 -9.37 -7.90 7.26
CA ILE A 238 -9.27 -8.43 5.89
C ILE A 238 -7.82 -8.63 5.47
N SER A 239 -6.91 -7.73 5.86
CA SER A 239 -5.48 -7.84 5.55
C SER A 239 -4.82 -9.08 6.14
N GLU A 240 -5.33 -9.60 7.25
CA GLU A 240 -4.80 -10.82 7.87
C GLU A 240 -5.33 -12.07 7.14
N VAL A 241 -6.62 -12.06 6.75
CA VAL A 241 -7.24 -13.11 5.92
C VAL A 241 -6.48 -13.27 4.60
N LEU A 242 -6.25 -12.17 3.88
CA LEU A 242 -5.59 -12.16 2.57
C LEU A 242 -4.12 -12.60 2.62
N THR A 243 -3.54 -12.79 3.82
CA THR A 243 -2.18 -13.29 4.03
C THR A 243 -2.15 -14.70 4.65
N LEU A 244 -3.28 -15.43 4.61
CA LEU A 244 -3.30 -16.81 5.07
C LEU A 244 -2.44 -17.71 4.16
N PRO A 245 -1.57 -18.56 4.73
CA PRO A 245 -0.89 -19.61 3.99
C PRO A 245 -1.86 -20.68 3.49
N LEU A 246 -1.43 -21.45 2.49
CA LEU A 246 -2.17 -22.54 1.91
C LEU A 246 -2.52 -23.64 2.93
N ASP A 247 -1.62 -23.89 3.88
CA ASP A 247 -1.73 -24.87 4.96
C ASP A 247 -2.30 -24.28 6.27
N CYS A 248 -3.16 -23.25 6.17
CA CYS A 248 -3.65 -22.56 7.35
C CYS A 248 -4.59 -23.37 8.26
N GLU A 249 -5.12 -24.50 7.82
CA GLU A 249 -6.10 -25.28 8.58
C GLU A 249 -5.45 -26.08 9.73
N VAL A 250 -6.14 -26.13 10.87
CA VAL A 250 -5.71 -26.85 12.07
C VAL A 250 -6.87 -27.72 12.55
N ASN A 251 -6.59 -29.01 12.70
CA ASN A 251 -7.46 -29.97 13.36
C ASN A 251 -6.81 -30.40 14.67
N GLN A 252 -7.41 -30.07 15.81
CA GLN A 252 -6.87 -30.41 17.12
C GLN A 252 -7.85 -31.29 17.90
N PRO A 253 -7.45 -32.49 18.36
CA PRO A 253 -8.27 -33.30 19.26
C PRO A 253 -8.54 -32.56 20.57
N GLU A 254 -9.76 -32.63 21.08
CA GLU A 254 -10.05 -32.17 22.43
C GLU A 254 -9.31 -33.01 23.47
N ARG A 255 -8.80 -32.36 24.53
CA ARG A 255 -8.19 -33.09 25.65
C ARG A 255 -9.25 -33.96 26.33
N GLY A 256 -9.09 -35.28 26.23
CA GLY A 256 -9.98 -36.27 26.87
C GLY A 256 -11.33 -36.47 26.19
N GLY A 257 -11.53 -35.93 24.98
CA GLY A 257 -12.75 -36.08 24.19
C GLY A 257 -12.51 -36.79 22.86
N THR A 258 -13.60 -37.16 22.19
CA THR A 258 -13.60 -37.73 20.83
C THR A 258 -13.78 -36.68 19.73
N LEU A 259 -14.05 -35.42 20.11
CA LEU A 259 -14.30 -34.32 19.18
C LEU A 259 -12.99 -33.67 18.74
N THR A 260 -12.93 -33.29 17.46
CA THR A 260 -11.81 -32.53 16.88
C THR A 260 -12.24 -31.08 16.67
N LYS A 261 -11.50 -30.13 17.23
CA LYS A 261 -11.69 -28.70 16.99
C LYS A 261 -11.01 -28.30 15.68
N TYR A 262 -11.81 -27.74 14.79
CA TYR A 262 -11.33 -27.11 13.57
C TYR A 262 -11.00 -25.63 13.82
N GLY A 263 -9.92 -25.16 13.23
CA GLY A 263 -9.50 -23.77 13.33
C GLY A 263 -8.55 -23.35 12.22
N LEU A 264 -8.24 -22.06 12.18
CA LEU A 264 -7.29 -21.48 11.23
C LEU A 264 -6.08 -20.92 11.99
N ARG A 265 -4.87 -21.27 11.55
CA ARG A 265 -3.63 -20.63 11.99
C ARG A 265 -3.61 -19.20 11.46
N TRP A 266 -3.44 -18.24 12.38
CA TRP A 266 -3.57 -16.82 12.13
C TRP A 266 -2.27 -16.11 12.45
N TRP A 267 -1.88 -15.16 11.61
CA TRP A 267 -0.72 -14.31 11.85
C TRP A 267 -1.18 -12.85 11.99
N PRO A 268 -1.23 -12.33 13.23
CA PRO A 268 -1.68 -10.96 13.48
C PRO A 268 -0.84 -9.91 12.73
N ALA A 269 -1.51 -8.87 12.21
CA ALA A 269 -0.83 -7.81 11.46
C ALA A 269 0.07 -6.94 12.35
N LYS A 270 -0.18 -6.88 13.68
CA LYS A 270 0.53 -6.03 14.63
C LYS A 270 1.70 -6.72 15.37
N GLY A 271 2.29 -7.75 14.77
CA GLY A 271 3.50 -8.38 15.32
C GLY A 271 3.28 -9.28 16.54
N ALA A 272 2.03 -9.52 16.94
CA ALA A 272 1.74 -10.53 17.95
C ALA A 272 2.06 -11.95 17.41
N PRO A 273 2.40 -12.92 18.28
CA PRO A 273 2.69 -14.29 17.86
C PRO A 273 1.55 -14.92 17.06
N PRO A 274 1.85 -15.83 16.12
CA PRO A 274 0.84 -16.61 15.43
C PRO A 274 -0.03 -17.40 16.43
N MET A 275 -1.33 -17.50 16.15
CA MET A 275 -2.29 -18.16 17.03
C MET A 275 -3.32 -18.95 16.23
N THR A 276 -3.89 -20.01 16.80
CA THR A 276 -5.01 -20.71 16.20
C THR A 276 -6.32 -20.04 16.61
N LYS A 277 -7.14 -19.68 15.62
CA LYS A 277 -8.52 -19.26 15.83
C LYS A 277 -9.45 -20.46 15.59
N PHE A 278 -9.95 -21.04 16.68
CA PHE A 278 -10.93 -22.11 16.59
C PHE A 278 -12.28 -21.56 16.13
N VAL A 279 -12.91 -22.31 15.23
CA VAL A 279 -14.23 -22.01 14.69
C VAL A 279 -15.28 -22.71 15.54
N VAL A 280 -16.44 -22.08 15.72
CA VAL A 280 -17.59 -22.72 16.38
C VAL A 280 -18.03 -23.94 15.55
N GLY A 281 -18.32 -25.06 16.20
CA GLY A 281 -18.57 -26.34 15.52
C GLY A 281 -19.57 -26.27 14.35
N ALA A 282 -20.65 -25.50 14.47
CA ALA A 282 -21.65 -25.31 13.42
C ALA A 282 -21.12 -24.63 12.14
N MET A 283 -19.98 -23.95 12.21
CA MET A 283 -19.32 -23.28 11.08
C MET A 283 -18.09 -24.04 10.56
N SER A 284 -17.66 -25.12 11.21
CA SER A 284 -16.44 -25.85 10.83
C SER A 284 -16.48 -26.33 9.37
N GLU A 285 -17.57 -26.98 8.97
CA GLU A 285 -17.75 -27.47 7.59
C GLU A 285 -17.85 -26.33 6.58
N VAL A 286 -18.53 -25.24 6.95
CA VAL A 286 -18.67 -24.05 6.09
C VAL A 286 -17.31 -23.40 5.82
N VAL A 287 -16.46 -23.30 6.85
CA VAL A 287 -15.12 -22.73 6.71
C VAL A 287 -14.20 -23.67 5.94
N ALA A 288 -14.25 -24.98 6.21
CA ALA A 288 -13.47 -25.96 5.46
C ALA A 288 -13.83 -25.94 3.96
N GLU A 289 -15.12 -25.88 3.62
CA GLU A 289 -15.60 -25.73 2.25
C GLU A 289 -15.16 -24.38 1.64
N ALA A 290 -15.21 -23.28 2.40
CA ALA A 290 -14.72 -21.99 1.95
C ALA A 290 -13.22 -22.03 1.58
N ILE A 291 -12.38 -22.63 2.43
CA ILE A 291 -10.96 -22.82 2.17
C ILE A 291 -10.74 -23.69 0.93
N LEU A 292 -11.45 -24.82 0.82
CA LEU A 292 -11.36 -25.72 -0.34
C LEU A 292 -11.72 -25.01 -1.65
N ARG A 293 -12.80 -24.23 -1.66
CA ARG A 293 -13.22 -23.44 -2.82
C ARG A 293 -12.17 -22.42 -3.22
N ILE A 294 -11.61 -21.70 -2.25
CA ILE A 294 -10.52 -20.75 -2.51
C ILE A 294 -9.33 -21.48 -3.12
N ARG A 295 -8.88 -22.59 -2.50
CA ARG A 295 -7.76 -23.39 -3.02
C ARG A 295 -7.96 -23.78 -4.49
N ARG A 296 -9.15 -24.28 -4.84
CA ARG A 296 -9.48 -24.64 -6.23
C ARG A 296 -9.42 -23.44 -7.16
N MET A 297 -9.96 -22.29 -6.75
CA MET A 297 -9.93 -21.07 -7.58
C MET A 297 -8.53 -20.50 -7.76
N THR A 298 -7.63 -20.70 -6.79
CA THR A 298 -6.28 -20.12 -6.79
C THR A 298 -5.19 -21.10 -7.21
N ASP A 299 -5.55 -22.29 -7.70
CA ASP A 299 -4.59 -23.37 -8.00
C ASP A 299 -3.66 -23.05 -9.17
N ASP A 300 -4.22 -22.67 -10.32
CA ASP A 300 -3.43 -22.26 -11.49
C ASP A 300 -2.45 -21.13 -11.14
N ALA A 301 -2.91 -20.15 -10.36
CA ALA A 301 -2.09 -19.02 -9.96
C ALA A 301 -0.90 -19.46 -9.07
N ARG A 302 -1.13 -20.38 -8.13
CA ARG A 302 -0.04 -20.94 -7.32
C ARG A 302 0.91 -21.81 -8.16
N ALA A 303 0.40 -22.55 -9.14
CA ALA A 303 1.23 -23.34 -10.06
C ALA A 303 2.15 -22.43 -10.90
N VAL A 304 1.61 -21.34 -11.45
CA VAL A 304 2.38 -20.31 -12.16
C VAL A 304 3.42 -19.68 -11.24
N ALA A 305 3.04 -19.31 -10.01
CA ALA A 305 3.98 -18.78 -9.02
C ALA A 305 5.12 -19.78 -8.75
N LYS A 306 4.78 -21.05 -8.53
CA LYS A 306 5.75 -22.10 -8.25
C LYS A 306 6.70 -22.34 -9.43
N TRP A 307 6.21 -22.21 -10.66
CA TRP A 307 7.03 -22.32 -11.86
C TRP A 307 8.07 -21.21 -11.93
N TYR A 308 7.69 -19.95 -11.74
CA TYR A 308 8.65 -18.84 -11.78
C TYR A 308 9.63 -18.86 -10.59
N GLU A 309 9.24 -19.43 -9.45
CA GLU A 309 10.17 -19.67 -8.34
C GLU A 309 11.31 -20.63 -8.73
N THR A 310 11.04 -21.61 -9.59
CA THR A 310 12.03 -22.62 -10.02
C THR A 310 12.66 -22.30 -11.38
N HIS A 311 12.03 -21.44 -12.19
CA HIS A 311 12.46 -21.04 -13.53
C HIS A 311 12.43 -19.51 -13.72
N PRO A 312 13.23 -18.74 -12.97
CA PRO A 312 13.08 -17.27 -12.87
C PRO A 312 13.27 -16.51 -14.19
N ASN A 313 13.98 -17.09 -15.15
CA ASN A 313 14.29 -16.46 -16.44
C ASN A 313 13.57 -17.13 -17.62
N GLN A 314 12.58 -17.99 -17.35
CA GLN A 314 11.83 -18.69 -18.40
C GLN A 314 10.35 -18.40 -18.30
N LEU A 315 9.73 -18.14 -19.45
CA LEU A 315 8.29 -17.94 -19.56
C LEU A 315 7.55 -19.21 -19.14
N TYR A 316 6.55 -19.05 -18.26
CA TYR A 316 5.54 -20.08 -18.04
C TYR A 316 4.68 -20.20 -19.30
N LEU A 317 4.60 -21.42 -19.84
CA LEU A 317 3.67 -21.77 -20.90
C LEU A 317 2.73 -22.86 -20.36
N PRO A 318 1.42 -22.69 -20.47
CA PRO A 318 0.47 -23.77 -20.28
C PRO A 318 0.80 -24.97 -21.17
N GLU A 319 0.36 -26.17 -20.78
CA GLU A 319 0.67 -27.43 -21.48
C GLU A 319 0.32 -27.38 -22.98
N ASP A 320 -0.80 -26.76 -23.35
CA ASP A 320 -1.24 -26.58 -24.75
C ASP A 320 -0.31 -25.69 -25.59
N LEU A 321 0.53 -24.88 -24.94
CA LEU A 321 1.44 -23.93 -25.58
C LEU A 321 2.92 -24.31 -25.42
N GLU A 322 3.22 -25.38 -24.68
CA GLU A 322 4.59 -25.85 -24.45
C GLU A 322 5.39 -26.13 -25.74
N PRO A 323 4.78 -26.64 -26.84
CA PRO A 323 5.48 -26.78 -28.11
C PRO A 323 6.06 -25.47 -28.67
N LEU A 324 5.48 -24.31 -28.32
CA LEU A 324 5.98 -23.00 -28.74
C LEU A 324 7.34 -22.65 -28.12
N ARG A 325 7.76 -23.33 -27.04
CA ARG A 325 9.05 -23.05 -26.37
C ARG A 325 10.25 -23.20 -27.30
N ALA A 326 10.16 -24.11 -28.28
CA ALA A 326 11.20 -24.32 -29.29
C ALA A 326 11.19 -23.27 -30.42
N SER A 327 10.14 -22.46 -30.51
CA SER A 327 9.97 -21.45 -31.56
C SER A 327 10.73 -20.15 -31.23
N SER A 328 11.48 -19.63 -32.19
CA SER A 328 12.12 -18.31 -32.05
C SER A 328 11.12 -17.15 -32.18
N HIS A 329 10.06 -17.37 -32.96
CA HIS A 329 9.01 -16.41 -33.26
C HIS A 329 7.64 -17.04 -33.12
N VAL A 330 6.66 -16.22 -32.75
CA VAL A 330 5.26 -16.59 -32.59
C VAL A 330 4.36 -15.57 -33.31
N THR A 331 3.23 -16.03 -33.80
CA THR A 331 2.19 -15.20 -34.41
C THR A 331 1.47 -14.37 -33.34
N LEU A 332 0.76 -13.30 -33.75
CA LEU A 332 -0.08 -12.54 -32.83
C LEU A 332 -1.21 -13.37 -32.18
N THR A 333 -1.67 -14.43 -32.83
CA THR A 333 -2.67 -15.34 -32.26
C THR A 333 -2.05 -16.18 -31.13
N GLU A 334 -0.85 -16.71 -31.34
CA GLU A 334 -0.11 -17.41 -30.29
C GLU A 334 0.25 -16.46 -29.14
N VAL A 335 0.64 -15.21 -29.40
CA VAL A 335 0.81 -14.20 -28.34
C VAL A 335 -0.50 -13.98 -27.58
N ALA A 336 -1.64 -13.93 -28.25
CA ALA A 336 -2.94 -13.80 -27.59
C ALA A 336 -3.20 -14.96 -26.62
N ASN A 337 -2.87 -16.18 -27.04
CA ASN A 337 -3.02 -17.40 -26.23
C ASN A 337 -2.02 -17.47 -25.08
N ILE A 338 -0.76 -17.07 -25.29
CA ILE A 338 0.29 -17.00 -24.26
C ILE A 338 -0.12 -16.00 -23.18
N VAL A 339 -0.50 -14.79 -23.60
CA VAL A 339 -0.86 -13.71 -22.65
C VAL A 339 -2.20 -13.99 -21.99
N GLY A 340 -3.18 -14.55 -22.70
CA GLY A 340 -4.56 -14.72 -22.22
C GLY A 340 -5.48 -13.55 -22.59
N VAL A 341 -5.29 -12.97 -23.79
CA VAL A 341 -6.13 -11.89 -24.32
C VAL A 341 -6.95 -12.34 -25.52
N SER A 342 -8.09 -11.71 -25.72
CA SER A 342 -9.04 -12.10 -26.78
C SER A 342 -8.61 -11.60 -28.16
N GLY A 343 -7.90 -12.46 -28.89
CA GLY A 343 -7.60 -12.30 -30.32
C GLY A 343 -6.37 -11.43 -30.63
N SER A 344 -5.98 -11.46 -31.91
CA SER A 344 -4.74 -10.85 -32.41
C SER A 344 -4.69 -9.32 -32.30
N ALA A 345 -5.85 -8.64 -32.32
CA ALA A 345 -5.93 -7.19 -32.11
C ALA A 345 -5.53 -6.79 -30.68
N ALA A 346 -6.05 -7.51 -29.68
CA ALA A 346 -5.69 -7.29 -28.28
C ALA A 346 -4.21 -7.63 -28.02
N ALA A 347 -3.71 -8.72 -28.62
CA ALA A 347 -2.29 -9.08 -28.57
C ALA A 347 -1.40 -8.00 -29.21
N SER A 348 -1.80 -7.42 -30.35
CA SER A 348 -1.07 -6.32 -30.96
C SER A 348 -1.05 -5.07 -30.08
N LEU A 349 -2.15 -4.76 -29.38
CA LEU A 349 -2.20 -3.64 -28.44
C LEU A 349 -1.27 -3.90 -27.26
N TRP A 350 -1.29 -5.11 -26.71
CA TRP A 350 -0.41 -5.53 -25.63
C TRP A 350 1.07 -5.49 -26.04
N CYS A 351 1.42 -5.94 -27.25
CA CYS A 351 2.79 -5.84 -27.76
C CYS A 351 3.25 -4.38 -27.82
N ARG A 352 2.40 -3.49 -28.37
CA ARG A 352 2.70 -2.06 -28.46
C ARG A 352 2.89 -1.41 -27.08
N SER A 353 2.00 -1.72 -26.12
CA SER A 353 2.12 -1.15 -24.77
C SER A 353 3.38 -1.62 -24.03
N ASN A 354 3.94 -2.76 -24.42
CA ASN A 354 5.18 -3.30 -23.86
C ASN A 354 6.41 -3.04 -24.76
N GLY A 355 6.29 -2.17 -25.77
CA GLY A 355 7.41 -1.82 -26.66
C GLY A 355 7.92 -2.96 -27.55
N ILE A 356 7.15 -4.03 -27.72
CA ILE A 356 7.51 -5.19 -28.52
C ILE A 356 7.24 -4.90 -30.00
N LYS A 357 8.29 -4.99 -30.82
CA LYS A 357 8.20 -4.88 -32.27
C LYS A 357 7.75 -6.20 -32.88
N TYR A 358 7.03 -6.11 -33.99
CA TYR A 358 6.63 -7.25 -34.81
C TYR A 358 6.87 -6.94 -36.29
N SER A 359 7.12 -7.98 -37.07
CA SER A 359 7.41 -7.91 -38.51
C SER A 359 6.42 -8.75 -39.31
N GLY A 360 6.25 -8.45 -40.60
CA GLY A 360 5.37 -9.20 -41.50
C GLY A 360 4.13 -8.42 -41.95
N THR A 361 3.39 -9.01 -42.88
CA THR A 361 2.17 -8.45 -43.49
C THR A 361 0.96 -8.60 -42.57
N ARG A 362 -0.14 -7.92 -42.89
CA ARG A 362 -1.39 -7.99 -42.11
C ARG A 362 -1.96 -9.41 -42.17
N GLY A 363 -1.85 -10.15 -41.06
CA GLY A 363 -2.32 -11.55 -40.94
C GLY A 363 -1.21 -12.52 -40.55
N GLU A 364 0.03 -12.23 -40.95
CA GLU A 364 1.22 -13.09 -40.74
C GLU A 364 2.27 -12.39 -39.87
N ARG A 365 1.82 -11.55 -38.93
CA ARG A 365 2.72 -10.80 -38.05
C ARG A 365 3.39 -11.74 -37.07
N ASN A 366 4.72 -11.75 -37.11
CA ASN A 366 5.57 -12.52 -36.23
C ASN A 366 6.22 -11.63 -35.18
N VAL A 367 6.32 -12.19 -33.97
CA VAL A 367 6.85 -11.55 -32.77
C VAL A 367 7.92 -12.46 -32.18
N SER A 368 9.05 -11.91 -31.76
CA SER A 368 10.06 -12.70 -31.04
C SER A 368 9.50 -13.23 -29.72
N LEU A 369 9.54 -14.55 -29.52
CA LEU A 369 9.10 -15.17 -28.27
C LEU A 369 9.94 -14.67 -27.08
N ALA A 370 11.23 -14.41 -27.30
CA ALA A 370 12.11 -13.86 -26.27
C ALA A 370 11.68 -12.46 -25.80
N SER A 371 11.18 -11.62 -26.71
CA SER A 371 10.64 -10.29 -26.35
C SER A 371 9.34 -10.40 -25.57
N VAL A 372 8.46 -11.33 -25.96
CA VAL A 372 7.21 -11.62 -25.23
C VAL A 372 7.52 -12.15 -23.83
N SER A 373 8.44 -13.12 -23.72
CA SER A 373 8.92 -13.70 -22.48
C SER A 373 9.46 -12.62 -21.53
N ARG A 374 10.37 -11.77 -22.00
CA ARG A 374 10.95 -10.69 -21.20
C ARG A 374 9.88 -9.72 -20.69
N ALA A 375 8.92 -9.35 -21.54
CA ALA A 375 7.84 -8.47 -21.14
C ALA A 375 6.95 -9.11 -20.07
N ILE A 376 6.54 -10.38 -20.23
CA ILE A 376 5.75 -11.09 -19.21
C ILE A 376 6.52 -11.22 -17.90
N ILE A 377 7.77 -11.70 -17.93
CA ILE A 377 8.58 -11.87 -16.72
C ILE A 377 8.78 -10.53 -15.99
N SER A 378 8.96 -9.43 -16.72
CA SER A 378 9.07 -8.08 -16.12
C SER A 378 7.80 -7.59 -15.42
N MET A 379 6.66 -8.25 -15.65
CA MET A 379 5.40 -7.95 -14.97
C MET A 379 5.23 -8.70 -13.64
N LEU A 380 6.16 -9.61 -13.27
CA LEU A 380 6.10 -10.30 -11.99
C LEU A 380 6.04 -9.27 -10.84
N PRO A 381 5.31 -9.59 -9.75
CA PRO A 381 5.17 -8.66 -8.64
C PRO A 381 6.53 -8.24 -8.07
N GLU A 382 6.63 -6.96 -7.69
CA GLU A 382 7.80 -6.48 -6.99
C GLU A 382 8.03 -7.28 -5.70
N GLY A 383 9.25 -7.75 -5.51
CA GLY A 383 9.64 -8.54 -4.36
C GLY A 383 9.30 -10.04 -4.41
N PHE A 384 8.76 -10.52 -5.54
CA PHE A 384 8.71 -11.94 -5.87
C PHE A 384 10.07 -12.62 -5.57
N PRO A 385 10.09 -13.84 -4.98
CA PRO A 385 8.99 -14.79 -4.81
C PRO A 385 8.14 -14.61 -3.54
N TYR A 386 8.36 -13.57 -2.75
CA TYR A 386 7.68 -13.40 -1.46
C TYR A 386 6.52 -12.42 -1.56
N ILE A 387 5.32 -12.85 -1.14
CA ILE A 387 4.17 -11.97 -0.95
C ILE A 387 4.24 -11.24 0.40
N ASP A 388 4.86 -11.87 1.41
CA ASP A 388 5.16 -11.28 2.72
C ASP A 388 6.58 -11.71 3.14
N ARG A 389 7.55 -10.82 2.92
CA ARG A 389 8.97 -11.06 3.24
C ARG A 389 9.22 -11.22 4.73
N ASP A 390 8.48 -10.50 5.59
CA ASP A 390 8.66 -10.57 7.04
C ASP A 390 8.37 -11.99 7.57
N ARG A 391 7.46 -12.70 6.91
CA ARG A 391 7.04 -14.07 7.27
C ARG A 391 7.64 -15.14 6.38
N ALA A 392 8.47 -14.75 5.42
CA ALA A 392 8.96 -15.62 4.35
C ALA A 392 7.83 -16.36 3.60
N LEU A 393 6.62 -15.77 3.51
CA LEU A 393 5.49 -16.38 2.80
C LEU A 393 5.67 -16.16 1.29
N LYS A 394 5.78 -17.24 0.53
CA LYS A 394 5.90 -17.20 -0.93
C LYS A 394 4.55 -17.08 -1.63
N TYR A 395 4.56 -16.61 -2.87
CA TYR A 395 3.36 -16.57 -3.71
C TYR A 395 2.77 -17.97 -3.93
N SER A 396 3.59 -19.00 -4.14
CA SER A 396 3.10 -20.38 -4.30
C SER A 396 2.51 -20.99 -3.02
N GLU A 397 2.82 -20.42 -1.86
CA GLU A 397 2.40 -20.92 -0.53
C GLU A 397 1.25 -20.10 0.06
N ALA A 398 0.83 -19.02 -0.61
CA ALA A 398 -0.25 -18.16 -0.16
C ALA A 398 -1.61 -18.62 -0.68
N LEU A 399 -2.64 -18.59 0.17
CA LEU A 399 -3.99 -19.02 -0.17
C LEU A 399 -4.66 -18.05 -1.17
N PHE A 400 -4.36 -16.76 -1.08
CA PHE A 400 -5.02 -15.67 -1.81
C PHE A 400 -4.13 -15.06 -2.91
N VAL A 401 -3.68 -15.90 -3.84
CA VAL A 401 -2.99 -15.48 -5.08
C VAL A 401 -3.86 -15.89 -6.26
N VAL A 402 -4.10 -14.97 -7.19
CA VAL A 402 -4.96 -15.20 -8.36
C VAL A 402 -4.18 -14.93 -9.63
N LEU A 403 -4.64 -15.46 -10.76
CA LEU A 403 -4.15 -15.04 -12.06
C LEU A 403 -4.54 -13.57 -12.28
N ARG A 404 -3.68 -12.82 -12.96
CA ARG A 404 -3.92 -11.39 -13.17
C ARG A 404 -5.22 -11.18 -13.96
N ASN A 405 -6.10 -10.32 -13.43
CA ASN A 405 -7.48 -10.09 -13.89
C ASN A 405 -8.49 -11.23 -13.66
N GLN A 406 -8.15 -12.35 -13.00
CA GLN A 406 -9.06 -13.50 -12.81
C GLN A 406 -10.38 -13.13 -12.11
N VAL A 407 -10.34 -12.19 -11.18
CA VAL A 407 -11.51 -11.73 -10.41
C VAL A 407 -12.15 -10.45 -11.01
N GLY A 408 -11.68 -10.01 -12.18
CA GLY A 408 -12.20 -8.84 -12.89
C GLY A 408 -13.14 -9.23 -14.04
N ALA A 409 -14.16 -8.41 -14.29
CA ALA A 409 -15.13 -8.67 -15.36
C ALA A 409 -14.79 -8.00 -16.72
N GLN A 410 -13.77 -7.13 -16.77
CA GLN A 410 -13.53 -6.24 -17.92
C GLN A 410 -12.37 -6.66 -18.82
N ARG A 411 -11.43 -7.46 -18.32
CA ARG A 411 -10.16 -7.77 -18.99
C ARG A 411 -9.97 -9.28 -19.03
N GLY A 412 -9.31 -9.77 -20.07
CA GLY A 412 -8.88 -11.17 -20.15
C GLY A 412 -7.92 -11.53 -19.01
N THR A 413 -8.06 -12.75 -18.49
CA THR A 413 -7.21 -13.32 -17.45
C THR A 413 -5.86 -13.68 -18.04
N TYR A 414 -4.78 -13.20 -17.42
CA TYR A 414 -3.45 -13.49 -17.93
C TYR A 414 -3.01 -14.86 -17.46
N ARG A 415 -2.75 -15.79 -18.39
CA ARG A 415 -2.51 -17.20 -18.08
C ARG A 415 -1.18 -17.45 -17.36
N GLY A 416 -0.15 -16.68 -17.71
CA GLY A 416 1.20 -16.81 -17.15
C GLY A 416 1.58 -15.68 -16.19
N MET A 417 0.60 -15.01 -15.57
CA MET A 417 0.87 -13.89 -14.66
C MET A 417 -0.04 -13.94 -13.43
N ILE A 418 0.54 -13.60 -12.28
CA ILE A 418 -0.10 -13.69 -10.97
C ILE A 418 -0.24 -12.31 -10.33
N GLU A 419 -1.19 -12.17 -9.42
CA GLU A 419 -1.29 -11.02 -8.52
C GLU A 419 -1.83 -11.45 -7.15
N PRO A 420 -1.43 -10.77 -6.07
CA PRO A 420 -2.04 -11.01 -4.76
C PRO A 420 -3.49 -10.49 -4.77
N LEU A 421 -4.42 -11.23 -4.17
CA LEU A 421 -5.76 -10.71 -3.97
C LEU A 421 -5.71 -9.56 -2.96
N SER A 422 -6.22 -8.38 -3.33
CA SER A 422 -6.18 -7.20 -2.47
C SER A 422 -7.58 -6.68 -2.16
N SER A 423 -7.68 -5.84 -1.12
CA SER A 423 -8.92 -5.12 -0.78
C SER A 423 -9.46 -4.19 -1.90
N TRP A 424 -8.69 -4.00 -2.98
CA TRP A 424 -9.05 -3.21 -4.17
C TRP A 424 -9.44 -4.07 -5.39
N SER A 425 -9.27 -5.38 -5.31
CA SER A 425 -9.64 -6.33 -6.37
C SER A 425 -11.16 -6.52 -6.51
N SER A 426 -11.98 -5.85 -5.69
CA SER A 426 -13.44 -5.89 -5.78
C SER A 426 -13.96 -5.18 -7.05
N PRO A 427 -14.80 -5.84 -7.87
CA PRO A 427 -15.44 -5.24 -9.06
C PRO A 427 -16.19 -3.94 -8.77
N LEU A 428 -16.73 -3.80 -7.55
CA LEU A 428 -17.60 -2.68 -7.15
C LEU A 428 -16.84 -1.36 -7.02
N LYS A 429 -15.56 -1.37 -6.65
CA LYS A 429 -14.75 -0.13 -6.55
C LYS A 429 -14.10 0.30 -7.86
N ARG A 430 -13.92 -0.60 -8.83
CA ARG A 430 -13.45 -0.21 -10.18
C ARG A 430 -14.54 0.51 -10.99
N ARG A 431 -15.82 0.32 -10.65
CA ARG A 431 -16.94 1.08 -11.23
C ARG A 431 -16.99 2.56 -10.83
N THR A 432 -16.33 2.97 -9.73
CA THR A 432 -16.32 4.37 -9.27
C THR A 432 -15.10 5.17 -9.74
N GLN A 433 -14.20 4.57 -10.52
CA GLN A 433 -13.18 5.31 -11.29
C GLN A 433 -13.62 5.47 -12.74
N SER A 434 -14.76 6.14 -12.95
CA SER A 434 -15.02 6.86 -14.20
C SER A 434 -14.28 8.20 -14.13
N PRO A 435 -13.78 8.74 -15.26
CA PRO A 435 -13.05 10.01 -15.27
C PRO A 435 -13.95 11.08 -14.67
N THR A 436 -13.41 11.87 -13.75
CA THR A 436 -14.02 13.12 -13.30
C THR A 436 -14.46 13.88 -14.54
N TYR A 437 -15.78 13.98 -14.75
CA TYR A 437 -16.34 14.89 -15.73
C TYR A 437 -15.89 16.29 -15.34
N ASN A 438 -15.09 16.91 -16.21
CA ASN A 438 -15.00 18.37 -16.32
C ASN A 438 -16.43 18.86 -16.53
N ASN A 439 -16.95 19.62 -15.59
CA ASN A 439 -18.07 20.52 -15.85
C ASN A 439 -17.59 21.94 -15.60
N GLY A 440 -17.70 22.72 -16.68
CA GLY A 440 -17.81 24.18 -16.79
C GLY A 440 -17.17 25.05 -15.73
#